data_AF-A0A2T2VLI4-F1
#
_entry.id   AF-A0A2T2VLI4-F1
#
_cell.length_a   1.000
_cell.length_b   1.000
_cell.length_c   1.000
_cell.angle_alpha   90.00
_cell.angle_beta   90.00
_cell.angle_gamma   90.00
#
_symmetry.space_group_name_H-M   'P 1'
#
loop_
_entity.id
_entity.type
_entity.pdbx_description
1 polymer ?
#
loop_
_entity_poly.entity_id
_entity_poly.type
_entity_poly.pdbx_seq_one_letter_code
_entity_poly.pdbx_strand_id
1 'polypeptide(L)'
;MFKHLLTLSFTILCFSVTGQNPIGNLDDYLQQAIDDMPGKGGNDLQKSNNSELAIWERTVNFITNNQITQARASADSIGYKVLSFTDTTMAQDETFQVLQEETPAQNHWGIYLFNPDACRDQLVLQSPHPKFDLNTGDEAVFCFKRLSAKALFLSGTHRCNHSDISPCSGTTSVCSGSDEPYRISDMAHNKETVFQRTTSILKDDASNPTFVQLHGFAKDPDDPFVIMSNGT
;
A
#
# COMPACT_ATOMS: atom_id res chain seq x y z
N MET A 1 64.89 -3.17 -24.20
CA MET A 1 63.89 -2.44 -23.38
C MET A 1 62.52 -3.03 -23.68
N PHE A 2 62.03 -3.91 -22.80
CA PHE A 2 60.72 -4.56 -22.93
C PHE A 2 59.60 -3.56 -22.58
N LYS A 3 58.65 -3.36 -23.49
CA LYS A 3 57.39 -2.65 -23.22
C LYS A 3 56.38 -3.68 -22.70
N HIS A 4 56.02 -3.60 -21.42
CA HIS A 4 54.90 -4.35 -20.86
C HIS A 4 53.59 -3.62 -21.20
N LEU A 5 52.75 -4.29 -21.97
CA LEU A 5 51.38 -3.87 -22.27
C LEU A 5 50.48 -4.45 -21.17
N LEU A 6 50.02 -3.60 -20.25
CA LEU A 6 49.10 -3.98 -19.18
C LEU A 6 47.68 -4.01 -19.76
N THR A 7 47.10 -5.20 -19.90
CA THR A 7 45.71 -5.37 -20.35
C THR A 7 44.80 -5.37 -19.13
N LEU A 8 44.02 -4.30 -18.96
CA LEU A 8 43.04 -4.19 -17.89
C LEU A 8 41.75 -4.90 -18.32
N SER A 9 41.50 -6.10 -17.81
CA SER A 9 40.22 -6.79 -18.02
C SER A 9 39.17 -6.23 -17.06
N PHE A 10 38.18 -5.54 -17.61
CA PHE A 10 37.00 -5.06 -16.88
C PHE A 10 35.98 -6.19 -16.83
N THR A 11 35.82 -6.83 -15.68
CA THR A 11 34.81 -7.87 -15.48
C THR A 11 33.52 -7.18 -15.07
N ILE A 12 32.55 -7.08 -15.98
CA ILE A 12 31.21 -6.57 -15.67
C ILE A 12 30.46 -7.71 -14.98
N LEU A 13 30.33 -7.63 -13.65
CA LEU A 13 29.37 -8.46 -12.92
C LEU A 13 27.95 -7.95 -13.24
N CYS A 14 27.23 -8.64 -14.12
CA CYS A 14 25.78 -8.53 -14.18
C CYS A 14 25.19 -9.27 -12.97
N PHE A 15 24.86 -8.54 -11.90
CA PHE A 15 23.98 -9.05 -10.87
C PHE A 15 22.55 -9.07 -11.43
N SER A 16 22.03 -10.26 -11.71
CA SER A 16 20.60 -10.44 -11.91
C SER A 16 19.91 -10.21 -10.56
N VAL A 17 19.29 -9.03 -10.38
CA VAL A 17 18.49 -8.72 -9.19
C VAL A 17 17.14 -9.41 -9.33
N THR A 18 17.12 -10.73 -9.09
CA THR A 18 15.91 -11.56 -9.17
C THR A 18 14.84 -11.18 -8.15
N GLY A 19 15.18 -10.38 -7.13
CA GLY A 19 14.24 -9.95 -6.08
C GLY A 19 13.39 -8.72 -6.39
N GLN A 20 13.60 -8.00 -7.51
CA GLN A 20 12.88 -6.76 -7.82
C GLN A 20 11.74 -6.92 -8.84
N ASN A 21 11.68 -8.06 -9.54
CA ASN A 21 10.68 -8.32 -10.56
C ASN A 21 9.99 -9.68 -10.32
N PRO A 22 9.27 -9.85 -9.20
CA PRO A 22 8.54 -11.08 -8.93
C PRO A 22 7.46 -11.32 -10.00
N ILE A 23 7.19 -12.59 -10.29
CA ILE A 23 6.18 -13.02 -11.27
C ILE A 23 5.30 -14.06 -10.58
N GLY A 24 3.97 -13.94 -10.69
CA GLY A 24 3.07 -14.91 -10.05
C GLY A 24 1.59 -14.53 -10.12
N ASN A 25 0.83 -15.01 -9.13
CA ASN A 25 -0.57 -14.64 -8.92
C ASN A 25 -0.63 -13.47 -7.92
N LEU A 26 -1.16 -12.32 -8.35
CA LEU A 26 -1.26 -11.15 -7.48
C LEU A 26 -2.26 -11.35 -6.33
N ASP A 27 -3.34 -12.11 -6.54
CA ASP A 27 -4.33 -12.38 -5.49
C ASP A 27 -3.68 -13.13 -4.33
N ASP A 28 -2.97 -14.24 -4.63
CA ASP A 28 -2.27 -15.03 -3.61
C ASP A 28 -1.19 -14.20 -2.90
N TYR A 29 -0.49 -13.34 -3.64
CA TYR A 29 0.56 -12.48 -3.10
C TYR A 29 0.01 -11.48 -2.08
N LEU A 30 -1.10 -10.80 -2.41
CA LEU A 30 -1.71 -9.81 -1.53
C LEU A 30 -2.52 -10.46 -0.41
N GLN A 31 -3.14 -11.61 -0.64
CA GLN A 31 -3.78 -12.39 0.41
C GLN A 31 -2.78 -12.76 1.50
N GLN A 32 -1.62 -13.29 1.11
CA GLN A 32 -0.56 -13.63 2.07
C GLN A 32 -0.12 -12.38 2.87
N ALA A 33 0.03 -11.22 2.20
CA ALA A 33 0.37 -9.98 2.88
C ALA A 33 -0.72 -9.54 3.89
N ILE A 34 -2.01 -9.74 3.59
CA ILE A 34 -3.13 -9.48 4.51
C ILE A 34 -3.12 -10.45 5.69
N ASP A 35 -2.91 -11.73 5.43
CA ASP A 35 -2.87 -12.77 6.45
C ASP A 35 -1.73 -12.53 7.46
N ASP A 36 -0.60 -12.02 6.98
CA ASP A 36 0.59 -11.73 7.79
C ASP A 36 0.51 -10.42 8.59
N MET A 37 -0.49 -9.56 8.38
CA MET A 37 -0.60 -8.29 9.11
C MET A 37 -0.74 -8.51 10.61
N PRO A 38 -0.13 -7.66 11.46
CA PRO A 38 -0.40 -7.67 12.90
C PRO A 38 -1.89 -7.58 13.23
N GLY A 39 -2.31 -8.39 14.20
CA GLY A 39 -3.70 -8.51 14.64
C GLY A 39 -4.15 -7.37 15.55
N LYS A 40 -5.30 -7.56 16.22
CA LYS A 40 -5.91 -6.57 17.11
C LYS A 40 -5.03 -6.13 18.28
N GLY A 41 -4.24 -7.04 18.83
CA GLY A 41 -3.34 -6.76 19.96
C GLY A 41 -1.96 -6.37 19.48
N GLY A 42 -1.24 -5.60 20.28
CA GLY A 42 0.12 -5.17 20.00
C GLY A 42 0.26 -3.65 20.09
N ASN A 43 1.33 -3.16 19.48
CA ASN A 43 1.61 -1.77 19.10
C ASN A 43 2.62 -1.83 17.95
N ASP A 44 2.32 -2.69 16.97
CA ASP A 44 3.24 -3.05 15.90
C ASP A 44 3.37 -1.91 14.89
N LEU A 45 2.26 -1.22 14.60
CA LEU A 45 2.27 0.00 13.80
C LEU A 45 3.20 1.06 14.41
N GLN A 46 4.20 1.48 13.65
CA GLN A 46 5.05 2.61 14.02
C GLN A 46 4.49 3.91 13.44
N LYS A 47 4.49 4.98 14.23
CA LYS A 47 4.09 6.32 13.76
C LYS A 47 5.14 6.85 12.79
N SER A 48 4.73 7.23 11.59
CA SER A 48 5.61 7.94 10.66
C SER A 48 5.92 9.34 11.18
N ASN A 49 7.18 9.76 11.10
CA ASN A 49 7.59 11.14 11.36
C ASN A 49 7.63 11.99 10.08
N ASN A 50 7.83 13.30 10.22
CA ASN A 50 7.82 14.22 9.07
C ASN A 50 8.89 13.92 8.01
N SER A 51 10.07 13.41 8.40
CA SER A 51 11.12 13.03 7.46
C SER A 51 10.72 11.78 6.66
N GLU A 52 10.14 10.79 7.32
CA GLU A 52 9.63 9.58 6.68
C GLU A 52 8.47 9.89 5.73
N LEU A 53 7.53 10.76 6.13
CA LEU A 53 6.44 11.22 5.26
C LEU A 53 6.97 11.93 4.01
N ALA A 54 8.03 12.73 4.14
CA ALA A 54 8.67 13.40 3.00
C ALA A 54 9.40 12.42 2.06
N ILE A 55 10.07 11.40 2.61
CA ILE A 55 10.70 10.34 1.82
C ILE A 55 9.64 9.48 1.12
N TRP A 56 8.55 9.16 1.82
CA TRP A 56 7.41 8.44 1.27
C TRP A 56 6.81 9.21 0.10
N GLU A 57 6.54 10.50 0.27
CA GLU A 57 6.00 11.36 -0.79
C GLU A 57 6.91 11.37 -2.02
N ARG A 58 8.22 11.53 -1.82
CA ARG A 58 9.20 11.45 -2.90
C ARG A 58 9.17 10.09 -3.61
N THR A 59 9.05 9.01 -2.85
CA THR A 59 8.98 7.64 -3.37
C THR A 59 7.75 7.46 -4.25
N VAL A 60 6.57 7.86 -3.77
CA VAL A 60 5.32 7.79 -4.55
C VAL A 60 5.42 8.63 -5.81
N ASN A 61 5.93 9.86 -5.73
CA ASN A 61 6.16 10.71 -6.90
C ASN A 61 7.11 10.06 -7.91
N PHE A 62 8.18 9.40 -7.46
CA PHE A 62 9.04 8.64 -8.37
C PHE A 62 8.32 7.47 -9.02
N ILE A 63 7.45 6.75 -8.31
CA ILE A 63 6.64 5.66 -8.89
C ILE A 63 5.70 6.20 -9.96
N THR A 64 4.92 7.26 -9.65
CA THR A 64 3.92 7.81 -10.58
C THR A 64 4.55 8.46 -11.82
N ASN A 65 5.79 8.95 -11.72
CA ASN A 65 6.57 9.47 -12.84
C ASN A 65 7.42 8.39 -13.56
N ASN A 66 7.21 7.11 -13.25
CA ASN A 66 7.95 5.97 -13.83
C ASN A 66 9.48 6.04 -13.63
N GLN A 67 9.92 6.66 -12.53
CA GLN A 67 11.32 6.80 -12.11
C GLN A 67 11.69 5.70 -11.11
N ILE A 68 11.52 4.44 -11.51
CA ILE A 68 11.53 3.27 -10.60
C ILE A 68 12.88 3.08 -9.89
N THR A 69 14.01 3.37 -10.54
CA THR A 69 15.33 3.30 -9.89
C THR A 69 15.45 4.28 -8.73
N GLN A 70 14.98 5.51 -8.90
CA GLN A 70 14.96 6.51 -7.84
C GLN A 70 13.93 6.16 -6.76
N ALA A 71 12.77 5.60 -7.14
CA ALA A 71 11.77 5.13 -6.19
C ALA A 71 12.33 4.06 -5.27
N ARG A 72 13.03 3.07 -5.82
CA ARG A 72 13.70 2.00 -5.05
C ARG A 72 14.72 2.56 -4.06
N ALA A 73 15.61 3.45 -4.51
CA ALA A 73 16.59 4.08 -3.64
C ALA A 73 15.97 4.94 -2.53
N SER A 74 14.85 5.61 -2.83
CA SER A 74 14.11 6.43 -1.86
C SER A 74 13.41 5.56 -0.81
N ALA A 75 12.71 4.50 -1.24
CA ALA A 75 11.98 3.58 -0.36
C ALA A 75 12.93 2.84 0.62
N ASP A 76 14.09 2.39 0.13
CA ASP A 76 15.06 1.62 0.90
C ASP A 76 15.52 2.40 2.16
N SER A 77 15.62 3.73 2.05
CA SER A 77 16.04 4.60 3.15
C SER A 77 15.07 4.65 4.35
N ILE A 78 13.86 4.14 4.20
CA ILE A 78 12.82 4.05 5.25
C ILE A 78 12.35 2.61 5.49
N GLY A 79 13.12 1.61 5.03
CA GLY A 79 12.80 0.19 5.24
C GLY A 79 11.68 -0.33 4.34
N TYR A 80 11.43 0.33 3.20
CA TYR A 80 10.48 -0.11 2.19
C TYR A 80 11.18 -0.44 0.88
N LYS A 81 10.50 -1.15 0.00
CA LYS A 81 10.97 -1.47 -1.35
C LYS A 81 9.89 -1.26 -2.39
N VAL A 82 10.36 -1.05 -3.62
CA VAL A 82 9.51 -1.00 -4.81
C VAL A 82 9.84 -2.17 -5.72
N LEU A 83 8.85 -3.04 -5.91
CA LEU A 83 8.91 -4.20 -6.79
C LEU A 83 8.11 -3.91 -8.07
N SER A 84 8.55 -4.46 -9.20
CA SER A 84 7.75 -4.51 -10.43
C SER A 84 7.17 -5.92 -10.54
N PHE A 85 5.98 -6.13 -9.97
CA PHE A 85 5.34 -7.45 -9.91
C PHE A 85 4.56 -7.74 -11.18
N THR A 86 4.85 -8.84 -11.86
CA THR A 86 4.11 -9.29 -13.04
C THR A 86 3.06 -10.34 -12.65
N ASP A 87 1.79 -10.00 -12.81
CA ASP A 87 0.66 -10.92 -12.61
C ASP A 87 0.41 -11.74 -13.88
N THR A 88 0.43 -13.05 -13.73
CA THR A 88 0.27 -14.06 -14.81
C THR A 88 -1.14 -14.63 -14.91
N THR A 89 -2.06 -14.16 -14.07
CA THR A 89 -3.45 -14.63 -14.05
C THR A 89 -4.40 -13.80 -14.92
N MET A 90 -3.88 -12.70 -15.47
CA MET A 90 -4.61 -11.80 -16.36
C MET A 90 -4.58 -12.32 -17.81
N ALA A 91 -5.48 -11.85 -18.66
CA ALA A 91 -5.54 -12.30 -20.06
C ALA A 91 -4.26 -11.98 -20.85
N GLN A 92 -3.56 -10.92 -20.42
CA GLN A 92 -2.18 -10.60 -20.77
C GLN A 92 -1.46 -10.31 -19.46
N ASP A 93 -0.22 -10.75 -19.33
CA ASP A 93 0.61 -10.46 -18.16
C ASP A 93 0.64 -8.95 -17.91
N GLU A 94 0.31 -8.53 -16.69
CA GLU A 94 0.24 -7.11 -16.30
C GLU A 94 1.26 -6.84 -15.19
N THR A 95 2.00 -5.72 -15.29
CA THR A 95 3.05 -5.39 -14.31
C THR A 95 2.64 -4.20 -13.45
N PHE A 96 2.65 -4.41 -12.14
CA PHE A 96 2.32 -3.39 -11.14
C PHE A 96 3.57 -2.96 -10.37
N GLN A 97 3.63 -1.68 -9.99
CA GLN A 97 4.64 -1.21 -9.04
C GLN A 97 4.09 -1.41 -7.63
N VAL A 98 4.73 -2.28 -6.85
CA VAL A 98 4.34 -2.62 -5.49
C VAL A 98 5.31 -1.95 -4.52
N LEU A 99 4.82 -0.97 -3.77
CA LEU A 99 5.52 -0.36 -2.65
C LEU A 99 5.09 -1.07 -1.37
N GLN A 100 6.04 -1.73 -0.72
CA GLN A 100 5.79 -2.53 0.48
C GLN A 100 7.00 -2.51 1.41
N GLU A 101 6.80 -2.99 2.62
CA GLU A 101 7.86 -3.06 3.61
C GLU A 101 8.90 -4.14 3.29
N GLU A 102 10.15 -3.91 3.71
CA GLU A 102 11.19 -4.93 3.72
C GLU A 102 10.95 -5.99 4.80
N THR A 103 11.57 -7.15 4.64
CA THR A 103 11.46 -8.25 5.62
C THR A 103 12.76 -8.34 6.43
N PRO A 104 12.70 -8.38 7.78
CA PRO A 104 11.50 -8.36 8.62
C PRO A 104 10.83 -6.98 8.69
N ALA A 105 9.49 -6.97 8.73
CA ALA A 105 8.70 -5.75 8.86
C ALA A 105 8.94 -5.06 10.22
N GLN A 106 8.96 -3.73 10.23
CA GLN A 106 9.21 -2.92 11.43
C GLN A 106 8.15 -1.85 11.67
N ASN A 107 7.51 -1.35 10.62
CA ASN A 107 6.68 -0.16 10.59
C ASN A 107 5.20 -0.47 10.39
N HIS A 108 4.89 -1.44 9.52
CA HIS A 108 3.53 -1.88 9.21
C HIS A 108 2.62 -0.76 8.66
N TRP A 109 3.13 0.07 7.75
CA TRP A 109 2.36 1.16 7.16
C TRP A 109 1.44 0.73 6.02
N GLY A 110 1.64 -0.47 5.45
CA GLY A 110 0.78 -1.06 4.44
C GLY A 110 1.50 -1.43 3.15
N ILE A 111 0.70 -1.84 2.17
CA ILE A 111 1.13 -2.19 0.82
C ILE A 111 0.33 -1.37 -0.19
N TYR A 112 1.04 -0.82 -1.17
CA TYR A 112 0.50 0.12 -2.15
C TYR A 112 0.87 -0.37 -3.54
N LEU A 113 -0.13 -0.50 -4.39
CA LEU A 113 0.05 -0.90 -5.78
C LEU A 113 -0.28 0.27 -6.69
N PHE A 114 0.55 0.44 -7.72
CA PHE A 114 0.35 1.44 -8.76
C PHE A 114 0.37 0.73 -10.11
N ASN A 115 -0.68 0.95 -10.89
CA ASN A 115 -0.79 0.43 -12.24
C ASN A 115 -0.27 1.50 -13.23
N PRO A 116 0.89 1.30 -13.87
CA PRO A 116 1.42 2.23 -14.86
C PRO A 116 0.56 2.30 -16.12
N ASP A 117 -0.20 1.24 -16.43
CA ASP A 117 -0.97 1.05 -17.66
C ASP A 117 -2.50 1.04 -17.38
N ALA A 118 -2.93 1.72 -16.31
CA ALA A 118 -4.32 1.74 -15.86
C ALA A 118 -5.29 2.25 -16.94
N CYS A 119 -6.33 1.46 -17.23
CA CYS A 119 -7.45 1.92 -18.08
C CYS A 119 -8.34 2.95 -17.36
N ARG A 120 -8.37 2.93 -16.03
CA ARG A 120 -9.06 3.89 -15.17
C ARG A 120 -8.03 4.62 -14.32
N ASP A 121 -7.28 5.50 -14.97
CA ASP A 121 -6.16 6.26 -14.40
C ASP A 121 -6.58 7.28 -13.31
N GLN A 122 -7.87 7.52 -13.16
CA GLN A 122 -8.50 8.33 -12.12
C GLN A 122 -9.06 7.52 -10.94
N LEU A 123 -9.10 6.18 -11.01
CA LEU A 123 -9.71 5.36 -9.98
C LEU A 123 -8.67 4.86 -8.97
N VAL A 124 -8.86 5.18 -7.70
CA VAL A 124 -8.05 4.67 -6.59
C VAL A 124 -8.94 3.84 -5.65
N LEU A 125 -8.52 2.62 -5.36
CA LEU A 125 -9.20 1.73 -4.42
C LEU A 125 -8.44 1.69 -3.11
N GLN A 126 -9.19 1.63 -2.02
CA GLN A 126 -8.64 1.70 -0.67
C GLN A 126 -9.36 0.69 0.21
N SER A 127 -8.59 -0.17 0.87
CA SER A 127 -9.08 -0.98 1.99
C SER A 127 -8.31 -0.56 3.24
N PRO A 128 -8.87 0.35 4.05
CA PRO A 128 -8.23 0.78 5.29
C PRO A 128 -8.26 -0.31 6.37
N HIS A 129 -9.11 -1.32 6.26
CA HIS A 129 -9.26 -2.42 7.23
C HIS A 129 -9.25 -3.82 6.56
N PRO A 130 -8.27 -4.14 5.70
CA PRO A 130 -8.32 -5.31 4.82
C PRO A 130 -8.36 -6.64 5.59
N LYS A 131 -7.79 -6.67 6.80
CA LYS A 131 -7.80 -7.84 7.69
C LYS A 131 -9.03 -7.94 8.58
N PHE A 132 -9.65 -6.81 8.94
CA PHE A 132 -10.71 -6.78 9.95
C PHE A 132 -12.11 -6.73 9.33
N ASP A 133 -12.32 -5.83 8.37
CA ASP A 133 -13.58 -5.72 7.66
C ASP A 133 -13.63 -6.88 6.65
N LEU A 134 -14.51 -7.86 6.91
CA LEU A 134 -14.56 -9.14 6.20
C LEU A 134 -14.48 -8.97 4.68
N ASN A 135 -13.49 -9.62 4.05
CA ASN A 135 -13.24 -9.68 2.61
C ASN A 135 -13.00 -8.33 1.91
N THR A 136 -12.89 -7.21 2.63
CA THR A 136 -12.67 -5.90 1.98
C THR A 136 -11.30 -5.79 1.33
N GLY A 137 -10.28 -6.51 1.84
CA GLY A 137 -8.99 -6.64 1.18
C GLY A 137 -9.12 -7.34 -0.16
N ASP A 138 -9.69 -8.54 -0.16
CA ASP A 138 -9.88 -9.37 -1.35
C ASP A 138 -10.77 -8.69 -2.39
N GLU A 139 -11.85 -8.03 -1.94
CA GLU A 139 -12.73 -7.24 -2.81
C GLU A 139 -11.97 -6.08 -3.47
N ALA A 140 -11.09 -5.39 -2.72
CA ALA A 140 -10.28 -4.32 -3.26
C ALA A 140 -9.28 -4.83 -4.31
N VAL A 141 -8.64 -5.98 -4.06
CA VAL A 141 -7.72 -6.64 -5.01
C VAL A 141 -8.47 -7.06 -6.27
N PHE A 142 -9.60 -7.73 -6.12
CA PHE A 142 -10.44 -8.15 -7.22
C PHE A 142 -10.88 -6.96 -8.09
N CYS A 143 -11.36 -5.90 -7.45
CA CYS A 143 -11.78 -4.68 -8.15
C CYS A 143 -10.61 -3.98 -8.82
N PHE A 144 -9.44 -3.90 -8.19
CA PHE A 144 -8.24 -3.26 -8.75
C PHE A 144 -7.86 -3.88 -10.09
N LYS A 145 -7.78 -5.22 -10.13
CA LYS A 145 -7.47 -5.99 -11.34
C LYS A 145 -8.54 -5.85 -12.41
N ARG A 146 -9.81 -6.06 -12.05
CA ARG A 146 -10.94 -6.06 -13.01
C ARG A 146 -11.25 -4.69 -13.60
N LEU A 147 -11.02 -3.65 -12.82
CA LEU A 147 -11.25 -2.28 -13.25
C LEU A 147 -10.01 -1.66 -13.88
N SER A 148 -8.84 -2.30 -13.82
CA SER A 148 -7.56 -1.72 -14.23
C SER A 148 -7.42 -0.31 -13.63
N ALA A 149 -7.56 -0.26 -12.31
CA ALA A 149 -7.55 0.98 -11.53
C ALA A 149 -6.12 1.52 -11.39
N LYS A 150 -5.98 2.83 -11.18
CA LYS A 150 -4.68 3.50 -11.04
C LYS A 150 -3.87 2.99 -9.85
N ALA A 151 -4.52 2.81 -8.71
CA ALA A 151 -3.85 2.40 -7.50
C ALA A 151 -4.76 1.63 -6.53
N LEU A 152 -4.14 0.82 -5.67
CA LEU A 152 -4.76 0.10 -4.57
C LEU A 152 -3.95 0.29 -3.29
N PHE A 153 -4.61 0.67 -2.20
CA PHE A 153 -4.00 0.80 -0.87
C PHE A 153 -4.59 -0.25 0.08
N LEU A 154 -3.73 -1.02 0.74
CA LEU A 154 -4.10 -1.91 1.85
C LEU A 154 -3.32 -1.45 3.09
N SER A 155 -4.01 -1.18 4.20
CA SER A 155 -3.34 -0.80 5.46
C SER A 155 -2.50 -1.95 6.01
N GLY A 156 -1.49 -1.66 6.86
CA GLY A 156 -0.52 -2.67 7.28
C GLY A 156 -0.83 -3.41 8.58
N THR A 157 -1.91 -3.06 9.29
CA THR A 157 -2.29 -3.68 10.58
C THR A 157 -3.81 -3.74 10.73
N HIS A 158 -4.30 -4.52 11.69
CA HIS A 158 -5.68 -4.37 12.16
C HIS A 158 -5.93 -2.94 12.69
N ARG A 159 -7.11 -2.36 12.41
CA ARG A 159 -7.50 -1.00 12.87
C ARG A 159 -7.39 -0.72 14.37
N CYS A 160 -7.27 -1.76 15.19
CA CYS A 160 -7.18 -1.68 16.65
C CYS A 160 -5.78 -1.97 17.20
N ASN A 161 -4.81 -2.26 16.33
CA ASN A 161 -3.49 -2.78 16.69
C ASN A 161 -2.73 -1.87 17.66
N HIS A 162 -2.96 -0.56 17.64
CA HIS A 162 -2.20 0.38 18.47
C HIS A 162 -3.04 1.01 19.60
N SER A 163 -2.46 1.23 20.78
CA SER A 163 -3.14 1.81 21.95
C SER A 163 -3.34 3.32 21.87
N ASP A 164 -2.43 4.03 21.20
CA ASP A 164 -2.54 5.48 21.04
C ASP A 164 -3.77 5.89 20.23
N ILE A 165 -4.33 7.02 20.63
CA ILE A 165 -5.54 7.61 20.08
C ILE A 165 -5.20 8.49 18.87
N SER A 166 -6.02 8.36 17.84
CA SER A 166 -5.99 9.23 16.67
C SER A 166 -6.48 10.65 17.00
N PRO A 167 -5.91 11.70 16.38
CA PRO A 167 -6.42 13.06 16.51
C PRO A 167 -7.77 13.30 15.81
N CYS A 168 -8.28 12.36 15.01
CA CYS A 168 -9.60 12.51 14.37
C CYS A 168 -10.73 12.38 15.38
N SER A 169 -11.78 13.19 15.22
CA SER A 169 -12.99 13.14 16.04
C SER A 169 -13.83 11.89 15.76
N GLY A 170 -14.70 11.55 16.71
CA GLY A 170 -15.60 10.41 16.62
C GLY A 170 -15.14 9.24 17.51
N THR A 171 -15.94 8.18 17.53
CA THR A 171 -15.73 7.06 18.42
C THR A 171 -16.09 5.74 17.74
N THR A 172 -15.63 4.65 18.33
CA THR A 172 -15.87 3.28 17.90
C THR A 172 -16.02 2.38 19.11
N SER A 173 -16.84 1.33 19.01
CA SER A 173 -16.90 0.26 20.00
C SER A 173 -16.13 -0.99 19.57
N VAL A 174 -15.55 -0.99 18.37
CA VAL A 174 -14.90 -2.17 17.75
C VAL A 174 -13.72 -2.68 18.58
N CYS A 175 -12.94 -1.76 19.15
CA CYS A 175 -11.65 -2.09 19.72
C CYS A 175 -11.73 -2.53 21.20
N SER A 176 -12.56 -1.90 22.03
CA SER A 176 -12.74 -2.31 23.44
C SER A 176 -14.10 -2.93 23.77
N GLY A 177 -15.07 -2.91 22.86
CA GLY A 177 -16.47 -3.29 23.13
C GLY A 177 -17.29 -2.19 23.80
N SER A 178 -16.67 -1.04 24.09
CA SER A 178 -17.30 0.18 24.60
C SER A 178 -16.90 1.37 23.73
N ASP A 179 -17.72 2.41 23.74
CA ASP A 179 -17.45 3.63 22.97
C ASP A 179 -16.10 4.27 23.37
N GLU A 180 -15.17 4.34 22.43
CA GLU A 180 -13.84 4.91 22.62
C GLU A 180 -13.37 5.69 21.38
N PRO A 181 -12.44 6.66 21.51
CA PRO A 181 -11.87 7.32 20.35
C PRO A 181 -11.16 6.35 19.39
N TYR A 182 -11.08 6.70 18.11
CA TYR A 182 -10.32 5.92 17.13
C TYR A 182 -8.84 5.80 17.52
N ARG A 183 -8.23 4.67 17.18
CA ARG A 183 -6.79 4.42 17.40
C ARG A 183 -5.98 4.90 16.19
N ILE A 184 -4.70 5.20 16.38
CA ILE A 184 -3.82 5.61 15.27
C ILE A 184 -3.70 4.55 14.17
N SER A 185 -3.96 3.27 14.51
CA SER A 185 -3.99 2.14 13.57
C SER A 185 -5.23 2.10 12.68
N ASP A 186 -6.25 2.90 12.99
CA ASP A 186 -7.43 3.07 12.16
C ASP A 186 -7.11 4.07 11.03
N MET A 187 -6.64 3.55 9.88
CA MET A 187 -6.15 4.40 8.77
C MET A 187 -7.24 5.30 8.18
N ALA A 188 -8.50 4.87 8.18
CA ALA A 188 -9.63 5.69 7.73
C ALA A 188 -9.84 6.91 8.64
N HIS A 189 -9.42 6.80 9.90
CA HIS A 189 -9.56 7.83 10.91
C HIS A 189 -8.21 8.37 11.36
N ASN A 190 -7.18 8.42 10.50
CA ASN A 190 -5.89 9.01 10.85
C ASN A 190 -5.25 9.78 9.67
N LYS A 191 -5.16 11.10 9.82
CA LYS A 191 -4.60 12.01 8.81
C LYS A 191 -3.06 12.07 8.77
N GLU A 192 -2.38 11.53 9.78
CA GLU A 192 -0.93 11.64 9.97
C GLU A 192 -0.20 10.37 9.52
N THR A 193 -0.67 9.76 8.44
CA THR A 193 -0.21 8.46 7.94
C THR A 193 0.27 8.55 6.50
N VAL A 194 1.08 7.58 6.09
CA VAL A 194 1.42 7.41 4.67
C VAL A 194 0.19 7.06 3.82
N PHE A 195 -0.87 6.49 4.43
CA PHE A 195 -2.15 6.22 3.76
C PHE A 195 -2.84 7.52 3.32
N GLN A 196 -2.99 8.48 4.25
CA GLN A 196 -3.50 9.80 3.92
C GLN A 196 -2.54 10.58 3.01
N ARG A 197 -1.22 10.49 3.25
CA ARG A 197 -0.22 11.17 2.40
C ARG A 197 -0.30 10.71 0.94
N THR A 198 -0.38 9.40 0.71
CA THR A 198 -0.51 8.83 -0.64
C THR A 198 -1.82 9.26 -1.28
N THR A 199 -2.91 9.29 -0.51
CA THR A 199 -4.21 9.83 -0.96
C THR A 199 -4.06 11.25 -1.46
N SER A 200 -3.44 12.14 -0.67
CA SER A 200 -3.22 13.54 -1.05
C SER A 200 -2.36 13.70 -2.31
N ILE A 201 -1.30 12.90 -2.46
CA ILE A 201 -0.44 12.94 -3.66
C ILE A 201 -1.25 12.58 -4.90
N LEU A 202 -1.98 11.45 -4.89
CA LEU A 202 -2.77 11.04 -6.05
C LEU A 202 -3.95 11.97 -6.32
N LYS A 203 -4.47 12.62 -5.27
CA LYS A 203 -5.55 13.61 -5.39
C LYS A 203 -5.11 14.86 -6.17
N ASP A 204 -3.82 15.17 -6.17
CA ASP A 204 -3.24 16.35 -6.81
C ASP A 204 -2.57 16.01 -8.16
N ASP A 205 -2.27 14.73 -8.41
CA ASP A 205 -1.69 14.21 -9.67
C ASP A 205 -2.72 14.04 -10.80
N ALA A 206 -3.99 13.77 -10.45
CA ALA A 206 -5.07 13.54 -11.42
C ALA A 206 -6.03 14.74 -11.52
N SER A 207 -6.60 14.94 -12.71
CA SER A 207 -7.56 16.05 -12.96
C SER A 207 -8.91 15.86 -12.25
N ASN A 208 -9.32 14.61 -12.00
CA ASN A 208 -10.55 14.29 -11.28
C ASN A 208 -10.50 12.88 -10.65
N PRO A 209 -9.64 12.65 -9.63
CA PRO A 209 -9.48 11.34 -9.03
C PRO A 209 -10.74 10.95 -8.24
N THR A 210 -11.15 9.69 -8.39
CA THR A 210 -12.21 9.05 -7.62
C THR A 210 -11.57 8.05 -6.66
N PHE A 211 -11.80 8.25 -5.37
CA PHE A 211 -11.36 7.33 -4.31
C PHE A 211 -12.56 6.51 -3.84
N VAL A 212 -12.42 5.19 -3.83
CA VAL A 212 -13.42 4.28 -3.26
C VAL A 212 -12.78 3.56 -2.09
N GLN A 213 -13.26 3.86 -0.87
CA GLN A 213 -12.88 3.16 0.35
C GLN A 213 -13.88 2.04 0.63
N LEU A 214 -13.41 0.80 0.60
CA LEU A 214 -14.22 -0.37 0.95
C LEU A 214 -14.18 -0.59 2.45
N HIS A 215 -15.37 -0.67 3.04
CA HIS A 215 -15.59 -0.94 4.45
C HIS A 215 -16.64 -2.03 4.64
N GLY A 216 -16.44 -2.82 5.69
CA GLY A 216 -17.36 -3.85 6.12
C GLY A 216 -18.01 -3.46 7.44
N PHE A 217 -19.28 -3.80 7.62
CA PHE A 217 -20.04 -3.48 8.82
C PHE A 217 -20.83 -4.71 9.27
N ALA A 218 -21.08 -4.78 10.59
CA ALA A 218 -22.15 -5.65 11.09
C ALA A 218 -23.46 -5.16 10.48
N LYS A 219 -24.26 -6.09 9.95
CA LYS A 219 -25.52 -5.79 9.28
C LYS A 219 -26.69 -6.02 10.24
N ASP A 220 -27.44 -4.97 10.55
CA ASP A 220 -28.73 -5.10 11.23
C ASP A 220 -29.83 -5.61 10.27
N PRO A 221 -30.95 -6.15 10.78
CA PRO A 221 -32.02 -6.70 9.94
C PRO A 221 -32.50 -5.73 8.85
N ASP A 222 -32.62 -4.45 9.19
CA ASP A 222 -33.15 -3.40 8.33
C ASP A 222 -32.08 -2.69 7.47
N ASP A 223 -30.79 -2.98 7.68
CA ASP A 223 -29.73 -2.39 6.89
C ASP A 223 -29.78 -2.86 5.43
N PRO A 224 -29.46 -1.97 4.46
CA PRO A 224 -29.29 -2.40 3.08
C PRO A 224 -28.05 -3.30 2.93
N PHE A 225 -27.98 -4.04 1.83
CA PHE A 225 -26.80 -4.87 1.54
C PHE A 225 -25.56 -4.05 1.13
N VAL A 226 -25.76 -2.84 0.63
CA VAL A 226 -24.71 -1.93 0.20
C VAL A 226 -25.06 -0.53 0.67
N ILE A 227 -24.09 0.13 1.30
CA ILE A 227 -24.17 1.53 1.72
C ILE A 227 -23.14 2.29 0.90
N MET A 228 -23.58 3.34 0.20
CA MET A 228 -22.68 4.27 -0.49
C MET A 228 -22.75 5.63 0.21
N SER A 229 -21.59 6.12 0.63
CA SER A 229 -21.42 7.47 1.16
C SER A 229 -20.49 8.25 0.24
N ASN A 230 -20.87 9.49 -0.08
CA ASN A 230 -20.06 10.43 -0.85
C ASN A 230 -19.37 11.47 0.05
N GLY A 231 -19.42 11.30 1.38
CA GLY A 231 -18.74 12.17 2.34
C GLY A 231 -19.29 13.59 2.44
N THR A 232 -20.53 13.84 1.99
CA THR A 232 -21.24 15.14 2.11
C THR A 232 -22.37 15.08 3.13
#